data_AF-A0A8T5IT17-F1
#
_entry.id   AF-A0A8T5IT17-F1
#
_cell.length_a   1.000
_cell.length_b   1.000
_cell.length_c   1.000
_cell.angle_alpha   90.00
_cell.angle_beta   90.00
_cell.angle_gamma   90.00
#
_symmetry.space_group_name_H-M   'P 1'
#
loop_
_entity.id
_entity.type
_entity.pdbx_description
1 polymer ?
#
loop_
_entity_poly.entity_id
_entity_poly.type
_entity_poly.pdbx_seq_one_letter_code
_entity_poly.pdbx_strand_id
1 'polypeptide(L)'
;MVVFKCYDVIFLEKKAANYFEGTLQLRKCSDEIILFVEGLFEEYKVGIALKTKSKNGWDYKVSSNSFLSKLKNILQRKYNGRCIMSRKLFTRHKQTGKEVYRMTLLFEELPFKVGDMISDRGDEVKVIKIGEKIVVKNVKTGKNYFFNP
;
A
#
# COMPACT_ATOMS: atom_id res chain seq x y z
N MET A 1 0.63 -13.93 29.13
CA MET A 1 0.43 -12.46 29.09
C MET A 1 1.72 -11.85 28.57
N VAL A 2 1.85 -11.68 27.26
CA VAL A 2 3.07 -11.16 26.64
C VAL A 2 2.93 -9.65 26.52
N VAL A 3 3.78 -8.95 27.24
CA VAL A 3 3.90 -7.49 27.27
C VAL A 3 4.47 -7.04 25.93
N PHE A 4 3.67 -6.40 25.07
CA PHE A 4 4.18 -5.72 23.88
C PHE A 4 4.88 -4.43 24.31
N LYS A 5 6.20 -4.50 24.48
CA LYS A 5 7.04 -3.31 24.56
C LYS A 5 6.97 -2.57 23.22
N CYS A 6 6.72 -1.27 23.30
CA CYS A 6 6.91 -0.31 22.23
C CYS A 6 8.38 -0.39 21.78
N TYR A 7 8.64 -0.96 20.62
CA TYR A 7 9.99 -0.96 20.04
C TYR A 7 10.06 0.14 19.00
N ASP A 8 10.82 1.18 19.33
CA ASP A 8 11.25 2.25 18.42
C ASP A 8 11.98 1.62 17.23
N VAL A 9 11.35 1.65 16.04
CA VAL A 9 12.02 1.26 14.80
C VAL A 9 12.82 2.48 14.30
N ILE A 10 14.09 2.56 14.71
CA ILE A 10 15.05 3.53 14.18
C ILE A 10 16.12 2.76 13.41
N PHE A 11 16.07 2.81 12.07
CA PHE A 11 17.25 2.53 11.25
C PHE A 11 17.56 3.75 10.38
N LEU A 12 18.58 4.50 10.81
CA LEU A 12 19.06 5.74 10.24
C LEU A 12 20.31 5.46 9.38
N GLU A 13 20.18 5.61 8.07
CA GLU A 13 21.35 5.94 7.23
C GLU A 13 21.17 7.35 6.62
N LYS A 14 22.06 8.25 7.04
CA LYS A 14 22.48 9.54 6.42
C LYS A 14 21.43 10.61 6.05
N LYS A 15 20.13 10.42 6.31
CA LYS A 15 19.12 11.47 6.08
C LYS A 15 18.59 12.00 7.42
N ALA A 16 18.26 13.29 7.47
CA ALA A 16 17.73 13.94 8.67
C ALA A 16 16.55 13.12 9.24
N ALA A 17 16.41 13.04 10.56
CA ALA A 17 15.44 12.16 11.24
C ALA A 17 13.99 12.28 10.72
N ASN A 18 13.62 13.44 10.17
CA ASN A 18 12.28 13.73 9.66
C ASN A 18 12.14 13.59 8.13
N TYR A 19 13.19 13.16 7.42
CA TYR A 19 13.17 13.08 5.96
C TYR A 19 12.41 11.83 5.49
N PHE A 20 11.47 12.04 4.57
CA PHE A 20 10.75 10.96 3.90
C PHE A 20 10.54 11.29 2.42
N GLU A 21 10.56 10.25 1.60
CA GLU A 21 10.33 10.31 0.16
C GLU A 21 8.89 9.92 -0.18
N GLY A 22 8.27 9.07 0.64
CA GLY A 22 6.89 8.67 0.39
C GLY A 22 6.15 8.20 1.62
N THR A 23 4.87 7.89 1.43
CA THR A 23 3.97 7.41 2.46
C THR A 23 3.40 6.06 2.05
N LEU A 24 3.54 5.05 2.91
CA LEU A 24 2.79 3.81 2.81
C LEU A 24 1.54 3.93 3.69
N GLN A 25 0.38 3.59 3.13
CA GLN A 25 -0.90 3.58 3.82
C GLN A 25 -1.47 2.16 3.74
N LEU A 26 -1.49 1.46 4.87
CA LEU A 26 -2.12 0.15 5.00
C LEU A 26 -3.54 0.35 5.54
N ARG A 27 -4.55 -0.17 4.85
CA ARG A 27 -5.97 -0.02 5.19
C ARG A 27 -6.66 -1.38 5.23
N LYS A 28 -7.47 -1.58 6.28
CA LYS A 28 -8.21 -2.84 6.52
C LYS A 28 -7.33 -4.10 6.44
N CYS A 29 -6.04 -3.95 6.71
CA CYS A 29 -5.07 -5.04 6.62
C CYS A 29 -5.09 -5.87 7.90
N SER A 30 -5.00 -7.19 7.73
CA SER A 30 -4.70 -8.15 8.78
C SER A 30 -3.33 -7.90 9.40
N ASP A 31 -3.17 -8.35 10.65
CA ASP A 31 -1.90 -8.25 11.37
C ASP A 31 -0.76 -8.99 10.66
N GLU A 32 -1.08 -10.07 9.92
CA GLU A 32 -0.11 -10.79 9.09
C GLU A 32 0.52 -9.88 8.04
N ILE A 33 -0.29 -9.11 7.31
CA ILE A 33 0.21 -8.19 6.28
C ILE A 33 1.04 -7.08 6.92
N ILE A 34 0.60 -6.55 8.06
CA ILE A 34 1.34 -5.50 8.78
C ILE A 34 2.72 -6.02 9.19
N LEU A 35 2.79 -7.18 9.86
CA LEU A 35 4.04 -7.79 10.29
C LEU A 35 4.95 -8.15 9.11
N PHE A 36 4.37 -8.65 8.01
CA PHE A 36 5.12 -8.94 6.80
C PHE A 36 5.77 -7.68 6.21
N VAL A 37 5.02 -6.58 6.13
CA VAL A 37 5.54 -5.29 5.65
C VAL A 37 6.65 -4.77 6.56
N GLU A 38 6.49 -4.92 7.88
CA GLU A 38 7.50 -4.53 8.86
C GLU A 38 8.79 -5.34 8.71
N GLY A 39 8.70 -6.65 8.52
CA GLY A 39 9.85 -7.49 8.19
C GLY A 39 10.57 -7.06 6.91
N LEU A 40 9.83 -6.63 5.88
CA LEU A 40 10.43 -6.09 4.66
C LEU A 40 11.15 -4.75 4.89
N PHE A 41 10.69 -3.90 5.81
CA PHE A 41 11.43 -2.68 6.14
C PHE A 41 12.81 -3.01 6.74
N GLU A 42 12.88 -4.03 7.60
CA GLU A 42 14.12 -4.51 8.21
C GLU A 42 15.04 -5.17 7.17
N GLU A 43 14.50 -6.10 6.36
CA GLU A 43 15.26 -6.83 5.33
C GLU A 43 15.93 -5.88 4.33
N TYR A 44 15.18 -4.88 3.86
CA TYR A 44 15.68 -3.91 2.87
C TYR A 44 16.37 -2.71 3.51
N LYS A 45 16.52 -2.69 4.85
CA LYS A 45 17.12 -1.60 5.64
C LYS A 45 16.53 -0.22 5.28
N VAL A 46 15.21 -0.16 5.17
CA VAL A 46 14.50 1.06 4.78
C VAL A 46 14.06 1.84 6.00
N GLY A 47 14.54 3.08 6.10
CA GLY A 47 14.21 3.96 7.22
C GLY A 47 12.75 4.41 7.22
N ILE A 48 12.13 4.35 8.40
CA ILE A 48 10.78 4.84 8.69
C ILE A 48 10.93 6.11 9.53
N ALA A 49 10.49 7.25 9.00
CA ALA A 49 10.56 8.54 9.70
C ALA A 49 9.43 8.72 10.71
N LEU A 50 8.26 8.10 10.46
CA LEU A 50 7.10 8.18 11.34
C LEU A 50 6.16 7.02 11.05
N LYS A 51 5.66 6.38 12.11
CA LYS A 51 4.53 5.45 12.08
C LYS A 51 3.34 6.12 12.77
N THR A 52 2.20 6.17 12.13
CA THR A 52 0.99 6.80 12.66
C THR A 52 -0.21 5.89 12.51
N LYS A 53 -1.00 5.75 13.58
CA LYS A 53 -2.24 4.98 13.55
C LYS A 53 -3.34 5.80 12.87
N SER A 54 -3.98 5.20 11.88
CA SER A 54 -5.17 5.73 11.20
C SER A 54 -6.42 4.98 11.67
N LYS A 55 -7.61 5.53 11.42
CA LYS A 55 -8.90 4.91 11.80
C LYS A 55 -9.01 3.44 11.36
N ASN A 56 -8.52 3.14 10.15
CA ASN A 56 -8.65 1.80 9.53
C ASN A 56 -7.29 1.17 9.22
N GLY A 57 -6.22 1.50 9.94
CA GLY A 57 -4.91 0.89 9.73
C GLY A 57 -3.74 1.78 10.11
N TRP A 58 -2.67 1.76 9.31
CA TRP A 58 -1.39 2.39 9.64
C TRP A 58 -0.82 3.19 8.48
N ASP A 59 -0.16 4.31 8.81
CA ASP A 59 0.60 5.13 7.89
C ASP A 59 2.08 5.14 8.27
N TYR A 60 2.94 4.91 7.28
CA TYR A 60 4.39 4.94 7.44
C TYR A 60 4.97 6.00 6.52
N LYS A 61 5.73 6.95 7.07
CA LYS A 61 6.57 7.86 6.28
C LYS A 61 7.89 7.16 5.98
N VAL A 62 8.12 6.85 4.71
CA VAL A 62 9.20 5.98 4.23
C VAL A 62 10.29 6.80 3.54
N SER A 63 11.55 6.46 3.78
CA SER A 63 12.72 7.16 3.25
C SER A 63 13.10 6.82 1.80
N SER A 64 12.41 5.87 1.16
CA SER A 64 12.75 5.33 -0.16
C SER A 64 11.53 5.12 -1.07
N ASN A 65 11.46 5.87 -2.18
CA ASN A 65 10.45 5.67 -3.22
C ASN A 65 10.64 4.37 -4.00
N SER A 66 11.89 3.92 -4.19
CA SER A 66 12.17 2.68 -4.93
C SER A 66 11.64 1.46 -4.16
N PHE A 67 11.75 1.48 -2.83
CA PHE A 67 11.17 0.45 -1.96
C PHE A 67 9.65 0.39 -2.10
N LEU A 68 8.95 1.53 -2.03
CA LEU A 68 7.48 1.54 -2.19
C LEU A 68 7.04 0.95 -3.54
N SER A 69 7.76 1.22 -4.62
CA SER A 69 7.49 0.61 -5.94
C SER A 69 7.66 -0.91 -5.93
N LYS A 70 8.70 -1.41 -5.24
CA LYS A 70 8.92 -2.86 -5.06
C LYS A 70 7.82 -3.48 -4.19
N LEU A 71 7.51 -2.83 -3.07
CA LEU A 71 6.50 -3.28 -2.12
C LEU A 71 5.13 -3.41 -2.78
N LYS A 72 4.74 -2.47 -3.64
CA LYS A 72 3.52 -2.58 -4.45
C LYS A 72 3.46 -3.92 -5.20
N ASN A 73 4.52 -4.27 -5.92
CA ASN A 73 4.56 -5.50 -6.72
C ASN A 73 4.52 -6.75 -5.85
N ILE A 74 5.20 -6.73 -4.69
CA ILE A 74 5.18 -7.83 -3.73
C ILE A 74 3.77 -8.04 -3.18
N LEU A 75 3.13 -6.97 -2.70
CA LEU A 75 1.78 -7.03 -2.14
C LEU A 75 0.75 -7.49 -3.17
N GLN A 76 0.80 -6.98 -4.41
CA GLN A 76 -0.11 -7.40 -5.49
C GLN A 76 0.04 -8.88 -5.89
N ARG A 77 1.22 -9.47 -5.70
CA ARG A 77 1.47 -10.88 -6.04
C ARG A 77 1.09 -11.81 -4.89
N LYS A 78 1.28 -11.37 -3.65
CA LYS A 78 1.13 -12.22 -2.46
C LYS A 78 -0.27 -12.15 -1.84
N TYR A 79 -0.91 -10.98 -1.87
CA TYR A 79 -2.17 -10.75 -1.16
C TYR A 79 -3.27 -10.23 -2.08
N ASN A 80 -4.51 -10.51 -1.68
CA ASN A 80 -5.70 -10.00 -2.36
C ASN A 80 -5.98 -8.59 -1.85
N GLY A 81 -5.52 -7.58 -2.59
CA GLY A 81 -5.70 -6.21 -2.18
C GLY A 81 -5.61 -5.21 -3.31
N ARG A 82 -6.28 -4.08 -3.10
CA ARG A 82 -6.24 -2.93 -3.99
C ARG A 82 -4.98 -2.12 -3.71
N CYS A 83 -4.18 -1.90 -4.74
CA CYS A 83 -2.98 -1.05 -4.66
C CYS A 83 -3.18 0.23 -5.47
N ILE A 84 -3.15 1.38 -4.83
CA ILE A 84 -3.16 2.68 -5.50
C ILE A 84 -1.82 3.37 -5.25
N MET A 85 -1.16 3.80 -6.31
CA MET A 85 0.10 4.53 -6.21
C MET A 85 -0.04 5.90 -6.86
N SER A 86 0.21 6.95 -6.10
CA SER A 86 0.13 8.33 -6.57
C SER A 86 1.42 9.08 -6.27
N ARG A 87 1.69 10.14 -7.03
CA ARG A 87 2.89 10.97 -6.89
C ARG A 87 2.48 12.43 -6.87
N LYS A 88 3.05 13.19 -5.94
CA LYS A 88 2.89 14.64 -5.86
C LYS A 88 4.25 15.31 -6.02
N LEU A 89 4.34 16.33 -6.87
CA LEU A 89 5.54 17.15 -6.98
C LEU A 89 5.80 17.81 -5.61
N PHE A 90 6.99 17.58 -5.05
CA PHE A 90 7.38 18.15 -3.77
C PHE A 90 8.22 19.40 -3.98
N THR A 91 9.27 19.32 -4.80
CA THR A 91 10.14 20.45 -5.11
C THR A 91 10.88 20.20 -6.41
N ARG A 92 11.66 21.20 -6.86
CA ARG A 92 12.56 21.10 -8.00
C ARG A 92 13.98 21.31 -7.51
N HIS A 93 14.89 20.41 -7.88
CA HIS A 93 16.29 20.50 -7.51
C HIS A 93 16.91 21.75 -8.12
N LYS A 94 17.33 22.70 -7.27
CA LYS A 94 17.74 24.05 -7.69
C LYS A 94 18.89 24.06 -8.69
N GLN A 95 19.83 23.12 -8.58
CA GLN A 95 21.02 23.06 -9.44
C GLN A 95 20.81 22.27 -10.74
N THR A 96 19.94 21.26 -10.73
CA THR A 96 19.80 20.32 -11.88
C THR A 96 18.47 20.48 -12.61
N GLY A 97 17.55 21.29 -12.07
CA GLY A 97 16.21 21.44 -12.58
C GLY A 97 15.34 20.18 -12.49
N LYS A 98 15.83 19.09 -11.88
CA LYS A 98 15.08 17.82 -11.77
C LYS A 98 13.94 17.94 -10.77
N GLU A 99 12.78 17.42 -11.14
CA GLU A 99 11.61 17.36 -10.26
C GLU A 99 11.76 16.26 -9.21
N VAL A 100 11.50 16.61 -7.96
CA VAL A 100 11.52 15.72 -6.81
C VAL A 100 10.09 15.44 -6.39
N TYR A 101 9.70 14.17 -6.43
CA TYR A 101 8.34 13.73 -6.14
C TYR A 101 8.28 13.06 -4.78
N ARG A 102 7.15 13.25 -4.08
CA ARG A 102 6.73 12.40 -2.97
C ARG A 102 5.72 11.38 -3.44
N MET A 103 5.94 10.11 -3.12
CA MET A 103 5.06 9.02 -3.53
C MET A 103 4.13 8.59 -2.41
N THR A 104 2.90 8.21 -2.72
CA THR A 104 1.99 7.57 -1.79
C THR A 104 1.61 6.21 -2.35
N LEU A 105 1.77 5.16 -1.55
CA LEU A 105 1.28 3.82 -1.82
C LEU A 105 0.17 3.52 -0.82
N LEU A 106 -1.05 3.36 -1.30
CA LEU A 106 -2.16 2.83 -0.54
C LEU A 106 -2.34 1.35 -0.88
N PHE A 107 -2.38 0.53 0.14
CA PHE A 107 -2.78 -0.87 0.07
C PHE A 107 -4.01 -1.09 0.94
N GLU A 108 -5.06 -1.64 0.34
CA GLU A 108 -6.28 -2.04 1.03
C GLU A 108 -6.53 -3.53 0.78
N GLU A 109 -6.52 -4.32 1.85
CA GLU A 109 -6.85 -5.75 1.77
C GLU A 109 -8.34 -5.93 1.44
N LEU A 110 -8.65 -6.89 0.57
CA LEU A 110 -10.00 -7.17 0.11
C LEU A 110 -10.43 -8.56 0.61
N PRO A 111 -11.72 -8.73 0.96
CA PRO A 111 -12.25 -10.01 1.45
C PRO A 111 -12.50 -11.03 0.32
N PHE A 112 -12.09 -10.73 -0.92
CA PHE A 112 -12.30 -11.58 -2.10
C PHE A 112 -11.06 -11.58 -2.98
N LYS A 113 -10.90 -12.65 -3.77
CA LYS A 113 -9.79 -12.85 -4.71
C LYS A 113 -10.28 -12.83 -6.16
N VAL A 114 -9.32 -12.82 -7.08
CA VAL A 114 -9.60 -13.00 -8.51
C VAL A 114 -10.25 -14.36 -8.73
N GLY A 115 -11.37 -14.37 -9.46
CA GLY A 115 -12.16 -15.57 -9.76
C GLY A 115 -13.39 -15.74 -8.87
N ASP A 116 -13.45 -15.07 -7.73
CA ASP A 116 -14.59 -15.17 -6.80
C ASP A 116 -15.86 -14.54 -7.38
N MET A 117 -17.01 -15.02 -6.89
CA MET A 117 -18.33 -14.49 -7.19
C MET A 117 -18.78 -13.61 -6.02
N ILE A 118 -19.12 -12.36 -6.29
CA ILE A 118 -19.58 -11.40 -5.29
C ILE A 118 -20.94 -10.84 -5.70
N SER A 119 -21.72 -10.38 -4.73
CA SER A 119 -22.97 -9.66 -4.98
C SER A 119 -22.69 -8.16 -5.04
N ASP A 120 -23.06 -7.52 -6.15
CA ASP A 120 -23.02 -6.06 -6.31
C ASP A 120 -24.43 -5.56 -6.66
N ARG A 121 -25.05 -4.81 -5.75
CA ARG A 121 -26.40 -4.22 -5.91
C ARG A 121 -27.48 -5.23 -6.33
N GLY A 122 -27.37 -6.47 -5.88
CA GLY A 122 -28.32 -7.56 -6.18
C GLY A 122 -27.99 -8.38 -7.44
N ASP A 123 -26.94 -8.03 -8.18
CA ASP A 123 -26.42 -8.84 -9.27
C ASP A 123 -25.21 -9.67 -8.83
N GLU A 124 -25.10 -10.87 -9.37
CA GLU A 124 -23.92 -11.71 -9.21
C GLU A 124 -22.86 -11.31 -10.23
N VAL A 125 -21.66 -11.02 -9.74
CA VAL A 125 -20.53 -10.64 -10.58
C VAL A 125 -19.29 -11.43 -10.23
N LYS A 126 -18.52 -11.78 -11.26
CA LYS A 126 -17.25 -12.49 -11.12
C LYS A 126 -16.10 -11.49 -11.09
N VAL A 127 -15.21 -11.60 -10.11
CA VAL A 127 -13.99 -10.79 -10.02
C VAL A 127 -13.00 -11.25 -11.08
N ILE A 128 -12.65 -10.37 -12.02
CA ILE A 128 -11.74 -10.70 -13.13
C ILE A 128 -10.32 -10.22 -12.82
N LYS A 129 -10.19 -9.03 -12.23
CA LYS A 129 -8.88 -8.42 -11.97
C LYS A 129 -8.93 -7.52 -10.75
N ILE A 130 -7.91 -7.64 -9.92
CA ILE A 130 -7.65 -6.75 -8.79
C ILE A 130 -6.37 -5.97 -9.10
N GLY A 131 -6.40 -4.66 -8.91
CA GLY A 131 -5.28 -3.76 -9.19
C GLY A 131 -5.54 -2.41 -8.54
N GLU A 132 -5.27 -1.32 -9.27
CA GLU A 132 -5.71 0.01 -8.84
C GLU A 132 -7.24 0.16 -8.93
N LYS A 133 -7.82 -0.46 -9.95
CA LYS A 133 -9.27 -0.61 -10.13
C LYS A 133 -9.61 -2.09 -10.09
N ILE A 134 -10.77 -2.42 -9.54
CA ILE A 134 -11.28 -3.79 -9.51
C ILE A 134 -12.21 -3.94 -10.72
N VAL A 135 -11.97 -4.96 -11.53
CA VAL A 135 -12.79 -5.26 -12.72
C VAL A 135 -13.60 -6.50 -12.42
N VAL A 136 -14.92 -6.38 -12.57
CA VAL A 136 -15.87 -7.47 -12.41
C VAL A 136 -16.63 -7.70 -13.71
N LYS A 137 -17.12 -8.93 -13.90
CA LYS A 137 -17.98 -9.33 -15.02
C LYS A 137 -19.34 -9.73 -14.48
N ASN A 138 -20.40 -9.07 -14.93
CA ASN A 138 -21.76 -9.46 -14.58
C ASN A 138 -22.10 -10.81 -15.23
N VAL A 139 -22.65 -11.73 -14.44
CA VAL A 139 -22.94 -13.10 -14.89
C VAL A 139 -24.09 -13.14 -15.88
N LYS A 140 -25.14 -12.31 -15.66
CA LYS A 140 -26.34 -12.27 -16.50
C LYS A 140 -26.09 -11.57 -17.83
N THR A 141 -25.41 -10.43 -17.81
CA THR A 141 -25.21 -9.61 -19.01
C THR A 141 -23.88 -9.85 -19.72
N GLY A 142 -22.93 -10.53 -19.07
CA GLY A 142 -21.59 -10.75 -19.58
C GLY A 142 -20.72 -9.50 -19.68
N LYS A 143 -21.23 -8.32 -19.28
CA LYS A 143 -20.51 -7.04 -19.39
C LYS A 143 -19.51 -6.86 -18.25
N ASN A 144 -18.37 -6.26 -18.58
CA ASN A 144 -17.34 -5.89 -17.61
C ASN A 144 -17.54 -4.44 -17.14
N TYR A 145 -17.34 -4.18 -15.86
CA TYR A 145 -17.34 -2.83 -15.31
C TYR A 145 -16.42 -2.70 -14.08
N PHE A 146 -16.19 -1.47 -13.64
CA PHE A 146 -15.38 -1.19 -12.46
C PHE A 146 -16.20 -1.31 -11.18
N PHE A 147 -15.73 -2.14 -10.27
CA PHE A 147 -16.32 -2.32 -8.96
C PHE A 147 -15.62 -1.45 -7.92
N ASN A 148 -16.41 -0.79 -7.08
CA ASN A 148 -15.93 0.01 -5.95
C ASN A 148 -16.55 -0.55 -4.66
N PRO A 149 -15.78 -1.35 -3.89
CA PRO A 149 -16.21 -1.93 -2.62
C PRO A 149 -16.34 -0.88 -1.50
#